data_AF-E2AVK7-F1
#
_entry.id   AF-E2AVK7-F1
#
_cell.length_a   1.000
_cell.length_b   1.000
_cell.length_c   1.000
_cell.angle_alpha   90.00
_cell.angle_beta   90.00
_cell.angle_gamma   90.00
#
_symmetry.space_group_name_H-M   'P 1'
#
loop_
_entity.id
_entity.type
_entity.pdbx_description
1 polymer ?
#
loop_
_entity_poly.entity_id
_entity_poly.type
_entity_poly.pdbx_seq_one_letter_code
_entity_poly.pdbx_strand_id
1 'polypeptide(L)'
;MLQENSLFPFNPSLDEEIKRLFDIAISKRPQPNVEEVMEEFRHNGRDYEYCPDHEDITKQSIPRRKKNKKPLPTECVFCRNNGEEEAYYRKHLLKDIDGRVICPVLRAYTCPICGASGDVAHTVKYCPKGPYNPWGMSMPNTFKLLRNSAGKRRSK
;
A
#
# COMPACT_ATOMS: atom_id res chain seq x y z
N MET A 1 6.28 55.88 14.02
CA MET A 1 5.35 55.44 12.97
C MET A 1 5.95 54.25 12.26
N LEU A 2 5.58 53.03 12.68
CA LEU A 2 5.68 51.83 11.85
C LEU A 2 4.42 51.01 12.12
N GLN A 3 3.91 50.49 11.02
CA GLN A 3 2.52 50.14 10.72
C GLN A 3 2.08 48.92 11.54
N GLU A 4 0.99 49.05 12.30
CA GLU A 4 0.31 47.89 12.87
C GLU A 4 -0.22 47.00 11.74
N ASN A 5 0.02 45.70 11.85
CA ASN A 5 -0.52 44.66 10.97
C ASN A 5 -2.02 44.50 11.21
N SER A 6 -2.82 45.44 10.71
CA SER A 6 -4.28 45.47 10.85
C SER A 6 -5.03 44.46 9.97
N LEU A 7 -4.32 43.70 9.12
CA LEU A 7 -4.92 42.76 8.18
C LEU A 7 -5.11 41.34 8.73
N PHE A 8 -4.39 40.97 9.80
CA PHE A 8 -4.49 39.64 10.41
C PHE A 8 -4.44 39.75 11.93
N PRO A 9 -5.59 40.01 12.60
CA PRO A 9 -5.64 40.24 14.06
C PRO A 9 -5.15 39.06 14.92
N PHE A 10 -4.99 37.88 14.30
CA PHE A 10 -4.59 36.64 14.96
C PHE A 10 -3.28 36.06 14.44
N ASN A 11 -2.52 36.77 13.59
CA ASN A 11 -1.24 36.27 13.11
C ASN A 11 -0.12 36.90 13.96
N PRO A 12 0.34 36.23 15.03
CA PRO A 12 1.41 36.74 15.88
C PRO A 12 2.67 36.98 15.04
N SER A 13 3.47 37.98 15.43
CA SER A 13 4.73 38.28 14.74
C SER A 13 5.63 37.03 14.70
N LEU A 14 6.48 36.89 13.66
CA LEU A 14 7.50 35.83 13.62
C LEU A 14 8.37 35.83 14.89
N ASP A 15 8.64 37.00 15.45
CA ASP A 15 9.36 37.13 16.72
C ASP A 15 8.57 36.58 17.91
N GLU A 16 7.24 36.73 17.93
CA GLU A 16 6.37 36.14 18.96
C GLU A 16 6.28 34.62 18.81
N GLU A 17 6.28 34.12 17.58
CA GLU A 17 6.28 32.70 17.27
C GLU A 17 7.61 32.03 17.65
N ILE A 18 8.74 32.68 17.36
CA ILE A 18 10.08 32.26 17.80
C ILE A 18 10.16 32.30 19.34
N LYS A 19 9.65 33.36 19.98
CA LYS A 19 9.63 33.45 21.45
C LYS A 19 8.78 32.35 22.07
N ARG A 20 7.60 32.04 21.52
CA ARG A 20 6.75 30.90 21.94
C ARG A 20 7.44 29.55 21.74
N LEU A 21 8.15 29.35 20.63
CA LEU A 21 8.81 28.08 20.29
C LEU A 21 10.06 27.82 21.13
N PHE A 22 10.78 28.87 21.53
CA PHE A 22 12.07 28.77 22.21
C PHE A 22 12.05 29.22 23.69
N ASP A 23 10.95 29.75 24.22
CA ASP A 23 10.71 29.92 25.66
C ASP A 23 10.47 28.56 26.34
N ILE A 24 11.56 27.80 26.48
CA ILE A 24 11.69 26.57 27.26
C ILE A 24 11.77 26.88 28.78
N ALA A 25 11.52 28.12 29.17
CA ALA A 25 11.38 28.50 30.57
C ALA A 25 9.88 28.57 30.93
N ILE A 26 9.43 27.58 31.72
CA ILE A 26 8.13 27.51 32.41
C ILE A 26 6.98 26.92 31.56
N SER A 27 7.23 25.80 30.88
CA SER A 27 6.18 24.76 30.81
C SER A 27 6.21 23.98 32.13
N LYS A 28 5.56 24.52 33.17
CA LYS A 28 4.89 23.66 34.15
C LYS A 28 3.54 23.20 33.59
N ARG A 29 3.50 22.73 32.33
CA ARG A 29 2.41 21.84 31.96
C ARG A 29 2.78 20.50 32.58
N PRO A 30 1.98 19.96 33.52
CA PRO A 30 2.21 18.62 34.02
C PRO A 30 2.39 17.72 32.80
N GLN A 31 3.44 16.90 32.79
CA GLN A 31 3.48 15.76 31.87
C GLN A 31 2.16 15.03 32.10
N PRO A 32 1.29 14.90 31.07
CA PRO A 32 -0.01 14.27 31.28
C PRO A 32 0.27 12.87 31.83
N ASN A 33 -0.41 12.56 32.92
CA ASN A 33 -0.23 11.29 33.61
C ASN A 33 -0.46 10.17 32.59
N VAL A 34 0.36 9.11 32.61
CA VAL A 34 0.18 7.94 31.75
C VAL A 34 -1.26 7.42 31.86
N GLU A 35 -1.85 7.51 33.05
CA GLU A 35 -3.25 7.16 33.31
C GLU A 35 -4.22 8.04 32.52
N GLU A 36 -3.98 9.35 32.44
CA GLU A 36 -4.81 10.36 31.78
C GLU A 36 -4.69 10.24 30.24
N VAL A 37 -3.48 9.96 29.73
CA VAL A 37 -3.25 9.64 28.32
C VAL A 37 -3.94 8.32 27.95
N MET A 38 -3.79 7.29 28.78
CA MET A 38 -4.46 6.00 28.57
C MET A 38 -5.98 6.13 28.71
N GLU A 39 -6.47 7.05 29.53
CA GLU A 39 -7.89 7.35 29.68
C GLU A 39 -8.45 8.09 28.46
N GLU A 40 -7.70 9.03 27.87
CA GLU A 40 -8.06 9.69 26.61
C GLU A 40 -8.10 8.69 25.44
N PHE A 41 -7.13 7.76 25.35
CA PHE A 41 -7.19 6.66 24.37
C PHE A 41 -8.41 5.73 24.60
N ARG A 42 -8.79 5.51 25.86
CA ARG A 42 -9.99 4.73 26.24
C ARG A 42 -11.31 5.46 25.92
N HIS A 43 -11.31 6.79 25.93
CA HIS A 43 -12.47 7.63 25.60
C HIS A 43 -12.60 7.91 24.09
N ASN A 44 -11.50 8.15 23.38
CA ASN A 44 -11.49 8.39 21.92
C ASN A 44 -11.67 7.09 21.09
N GLY A 45 -11.58 5.92 21.71
CA GLY A 45 -11.84 4.62 21.08
C GLY A 45 -13.28 4.10 21.25
N ARG A 46 -14.18 4.89 21.85
CA ARG A 46 -15.60 4.55 22.01
C ARG A 46 -16.45 5.34 21.02
N ASP A 47 -16.46 4.92 19.76
CA ASP A 47 -17.60 5.20 18.90
C ASP A 47 -18.81 4.45 19.49
N TYR A 48 -19.63 5.17 20.27
CA TYR A 48 -20.84 4.68 20.92
C TYR A 48 -22.04 4.82 19.96
N GLU A 49 -22.03 4.05 18.87
CA GLU A 49 -23.30 3.48 18.38
C GLU A 49 -23.33 2.02 18.82
N TYR A 50 -23.77 1.84 20.07
CA TYR A 50 -23.95 0.56 20.74
C TYR A 50 -25.39 0.09 20.52
N CYS A 51 -25.60 -0.85 19.60
CA CYS A 51 -26.81 -1.67 19.56
C CYS A 51 -26.69 -2.76 20.64
N PRO A 52 -27.58 -2.82 21.64
CA PRO A 52 -27.59 -3.91 22.61
C PRO A 52 -28.17 -5.17 21.96
N ASP A 53 -27.32 -6.15 21.66
CA ASP A 53 -27.76 -7.51 21.37
C ASP A 53 -27.89 -8.25 22.71
N HIS A 54 -29.14 -8.52 23.11
CA HIS A 54 -29.47 -9.35 24.26
C HIS A 54 -28.99 -10.77 24.02
N GLU A 55 -28.31 -11.34 25.01
CA GLU A 55 -27.59 -12.61 24.92
C GLU A 55 -28.52 -13.80 24.65
N ASP A 56 -28.16 -14.64 23.68
CA ASP A 56 -28.14 -16.08 23.89
C ASP A 56 -27.07 -16.77 23.04
N ILE A 57 -26.30 -17.59 23.74
CA ILE A 57 -25.04 -18.19 23.36
C ILE A 57 -25.23 -19.26 22.28
N THR A 58 -24.76 -19.02 21.05
CA THR A 58 -24.14 -20.08 20.23
C THR A 58 -22.92 -19.54 19.47
N LYS A 59 -21.82 -20.27 19.61
CA LYS A 59 -20.50 -19.99 19.04
C LYS A 59 -20.59 -19.85 17.51
N GLN A 60 -20.54 -18.63 16.98
CA GLN A 60 -20.32 -18.41 15.55
C GLN A 60 -19.17 -17.44 15.37
N SER A 61 -18.06 -17.99 14.86
CA SER A 61 -16.89 -17.28 14.37
C SER A 61 -17.31 -16.07 13.53
N ILE A 62 -16.91 -14.87 13.96
CA ILE A 62 -17.05 -13.65 13.18
C ILE A 62 -16.51 -13.94 11.76
N PRO A 63 -17.30 -13.78 10.69
CA PRO A 63 -16.81 -14.02 9.35
C PRO A 63 -15.69 -13.01 9.09
N ARG A 64 -14.46 -13.53 8.97
CA ARG A 64 -13.31 -12.79 8.42
C ARG A 64 -13.81 -11.92 7.28
N ARG A 65 -13.54 -10.60 7.33
CA ARG A 65 -13.74 -9.66 6.21
C ARG A 65 -13.62 -10.43 4.90
N LYS A 66 -14.73 -10.61 4.18
CA LYS A 66 -14.72 -11.22 2.85
C LYS A 66 -13.67 -10.43 2.09
N LYS A 67 -12.51 -11.04 1.81
CA LYS A 67 -11.50 -10.46 0.92
C LYS A 67 -12.27 -10.11 -0.34
N ASN A 68 -12.41 -8.83 -0.65
CA ASN A 68 -13.01 -8.36 -1.90
C ASN A 68 -12.37 -9.20 -3.01
N LYS A 69 -13.13 -10.16 -3.56
CA LYS A 69 -12.69 -10.92 -4.71
C LYS A 69 -12.62 -9.88 -5.82
N LYS A 70 -11.41 -9.42 -6.13
CA LYS A 70 -11.19 -8.49 -7.23
C LYS A 70 -11.94 -9.07 -8.44
N PRO A 71 -12.77 -8.27 -9.14
CA PRO A 71 -13.49 -8.78 -10.29
C PRO A 71 -12.48 -9.43 -11.25
N LEU A 72 -12.86 -10.59 -11.79
CA LEU A 72 -12.03 -11.30 -12.76
C LEU A 72 -11.70 -10.33 -13.91
N PRO A 73 -10.45 -10.28 -14.39
CA PRO A 73 -10.09 -9.41 -15.50
C PRO A 73 -11.00 -9.68 -16.69
N THR A 74 -11.66 -8.64 -17.20
CA THR A 74 -12.57 -8.70 -18.35
C THR A 74 -11.86 -8.41 -19.67
N GLU A 75 -10.59 -8.01 -19.61
CA GLU A 75 -9.82 -7.56 -20.76
C GLU A 75 -8.33 -7.95 -20.65
N CYS A 76 -7.63 -7.97 -21.78
CA CYS A 76 -6.22 -8.28 -21.85
C CYS A 76 -5.37 -7.10 -21.38
N VAL A 77 -4.90 -7.18 -20.14
CA VAL A 77 -4.00 -6.17 -19.53
C VAL A 77 -2.70 -6.00 -20.31
N PHE A 78 -2.19 -7.08 -20.95
CA PHE A 78 -0.96 -7.00 -21.73
C PHE A 78 -1.11 -6.13 -22.98
N CYS A 79 -2.13 -6.40 -23.79
CA CYS A 79 -2.43 -5.61 -24.98
C CYS A 79 -2.81 -4.16 -24.63
N ARG A 80 -3.59 -3.97 -23.56
CA ARG A 80 -3.92 -2.62 -23.05
C ARG A 80 -2.67 -1.83 -22.68
N ASN A 81 -1.72 -2.44 -21.99
CA ASN A 81 -0.45 -1.78 -21.62
C ASN A 81 0.45 -1.50 -22.85
N ASN A 82 0.32 -2.27 -23.92
CA ASN A 82 1.05 -2.03 -25.17
C ASN A 82 0.39 -0.95 -26.05
N GLY A 83 -0.75 -0.39 -25.64
CA GLY A 83 -1.45 0.65 -26.39
C GLY A 83 -2.28 0.13 -27.56
N GLU A 84 -2.67 -1.15 -27.53
CA GLU A 84 -3.58 -1.73 -28.53
C GLU A 84 -4.97 -1.07 -28.46
N GLU A 85 -5.74 -1.16 -29.55
CA GLU A 85 -7.09 -0.64 -29.60
C GLU A 85 -8.02 -1.27 -28.54
N GLU A 86 -8.94 -0.48 -28.00
CA GLU A 86 -9.93 -0.94 -27.00
C GLU A 86 -10.82 -2.06 -27.52
N ALA A 87 -11.20 -2.00 -28.79
CA ALA A 87 -11.93 -3.06 -29.45
C ALA A 87 -11.11 -4.35 -29.57
N TYR A 88 -9.77 -4.30 -29.51
CA TYR A 88 -8.90 -5.46 -29.61
C TYR A 88 -8.59 -6.08 -28.25
N TYR A 89 -8.11 -5.29 -27.29
CA TYR A 89 -7.73 -5.83 -25.98
C TYR A 89 -8.92 -6.32 -25.15
N ARG A 90 -10.15 -5.91 -25.46
CA ARG A 90 -11.38 -6.44 -24.83
C ARG A 90 -11.88 -7.77 -25.41
N LYS A 91 -11.39 -8.20 -26.57
CA LYS A 91 -11.83 -9.46 -27.21
C LYS A 91 -11.21 -10.71 -26.58
N HIS A 92 -10.20 -10.56 -25.74
CA HIS A 92 -9.47 -11.68 -25.16
C HIS A 92 -8.92 -11.34 -23.77
N LEU A 93 -8.50 -12.35 -23.03
CA LEU A 93 -7.84 -12.19 -21.73
C LEU A 93 -6.34 -12.47 -21.86
N LEU A 94 -5.57 -12.19 -20.80
CA LEU A 94 -4.14 -12.53 -20.80
C LEU A 94 -3.92 -14.03 -20.59
N LYS A 95 -4.64 -14.62 -19.62
CA LYS A 95 -4.53 -16.03 -19.24
C LYS A 95 -5.92 -16.63 -19.00
N ASP A 96 -6.03 -17.93 -19.25
CA ASP A 96 -7.20 -18.73 -18.91
C ASP A 96 -7.20 -19.15 -17.42
N ILE A 97 -8.29 -19.80 -16.99
CA ILE A 97 -8.49 -20.36 -15.65
C ILE A 97 -7.38 -21.36 -15.30
N ASP A 98 -6.91 -22.13 -16.28
CA ASP A 98 -5.80 -23.08 -16.14
C ASP A 98 -4.42 -22.39 -16.09
N GLY A 99 -4.36 -21.07 -16.20
CA GLY A 99 -3.11 -20.29 -16.19
C GLY A 99 -2.34 -20.28 -17.51
N ARG A 100 -2.86 -20.91 -18.56
CA ARG A 100 -2.32 -20.87 -19.93
C ARG A 100 -2.48 -19.49 -20.55
N VAL A 101 -1.49 -19.04 -21.33
CA VAL A 101 -1.56 -17.75 -22.02
C VAL A 101 -2.51 -17.86 -23.21
N ILE A 102 -3.54 -17.01 -23.24
CA ILE A 102 -4.50 -16.97 -24.35
C ILE A 102 -4.31 -15.74 -25.25
N CYS A 103 -3.63 -14.70 -24.76
CA CYS A 103 -3.36 -13.50 -25.55
C CYS A 103 -2.60 -13.85 -26.84
N PRO A 104 -3.15 -13.59 -28.03
CA PRO A 104 -2.55 -13.99 -29.31
C PRO A 104 -1.19 -13.34 -29.54
N VAL A 105 -1.04 -12.07 -29.14
CA VAL A 105 0.23 -11.33 -29.23
C VAL A 105 1.31 -11.98 -28.37
N LEU A 106 1.00 -12.28 -27.11
CA LEU A 106 1.96 -12.92 -26.22
C LEU A 106 2.24 -14.37 -26.64
N ARG A 107 1.26 -15.11 -27.14
CA ARG A 107 1.44 -16.49 -27.66
C ARG A 107 2.39 -16.56 -28.85
N ALA A 108 2.30 -15.59 -29.77
CA ALA A 108 3.18 -15.50 -30.93
C ALA A 108 4.62 -15.12 -30.55
N TYR A 109 4.80 -14.49 -29.40
CA TYR A 109 6.13 -14.12 -28.90
C TYR A 109 6.90 -15.37 -28.42
N THR A 110 8.09 -15.55 -28.98
CA THR A 110 9.04 -16.58 -28.54
C THR A 110 10.09 -15.94 -27.65
N CYS A 111 10.20 -16.41 -26.41
CA CYS A 111 11.18 -15.89 -25.46
C CYS A 111 12.61 -16.18 -25.95
N PRO A 112 13.46 -15.16 -26.17
CA PRO A 112 14.81 -15.36 -26.72
C PRO A 112 15.78 -16.03 -25.74
N ILE A 113 15.44 -16.10 -24.45
CA ILE A 113 16.28 -16.72 -23.42
C ILE A 113 16.03 -18.22 -23.30
N CYS A 114 14.76 -18.64 -23.33
CA CYS A 114 14.41 -20.04 -23.07
C CYS A 114 13.65 -20.73 -24.20
N GLY A 115 13.29 -20.00 -25.28
CA GLY A 115 12.57 -20.52 -26.43
C GLY A 115 11.07 -20.78 -26.21
N ALA A 116 10.53 -20.49 -25.03
CA ALA A 116 9.12 -20.72 -24.74
C ALA A 116 8.20 -19.80 -25.57
N SER A 117 7.11 -20.37 -26.11
CA SER A 117 6.08 -19.71 -26.91
C SER A 117 4.71 -20.36 -26.67
N GLY A 118 3.64 -19.84 -27.28
CA GLY A 118 2.28 -20.39 -27.16
C GLY A 118 1.73 -20.32 -25.73
N ASP A 119 1.28 -21.45 -25.20
CA ASP A 119 0.60 -21.57 -23.89
C ASP A 119 1.49 -21.13 -22.72
N VAL A 120 2.81 -21.30 -22.85
CA VAL A 120 3.83 -21.00 -21.84
C VAL A 120 4.63 -19.72 -22.15
N ALA A 121 4.16 -18.95 -23.13
CA ALA A 121 4.82 -17.73 -23.55
C ALA A 121 4.93 -16.71 -22.41
N HIS A 122 6.02 -15.96 -22.40
CA HIS A 122 6.28 -14.91 -21.43
C HIS A 122 7.27 -13.91 -22.00
N THR A 123 7.27 -12.71 -21.46
CA THR A 123 8.28 -11.70 -21.80
C THR A 123 9.60 -11.99 -21.09
N VAL A 124 10.70 -11.47 -21.63
CA VAL A 124 12.08 -11.61 -21.10
C VAL A 124 12.16 -11.41 -19.57
N LYS A 125 11.46 -10.39 -19.06
CA LYS A 125 11.43 -10.04 -17.63
C LYS A 125 10.91 -11.17 -16.74
N TYR A 126 9.94 -11.94 -17.23
CA TYR A 126 9.31 -13.03 -16.49
C TYR A 126 9.87 -14.40 -16.90
N CYS A 127 11.00 -14.43 -17.61
CA CYS A 127 11.63 -15.67 -17.99
C CYS A 127 12.15 -16.43 -16.76
N PRO A 128 11.78 -17.71 -16.58
CA PRO A 128 12.28 -18.52 -15.46
C PRO A 128 13.78 -18.82 -15.59
N LYS A 129 14.36 -18.72 -16.79
CA LYS A 129 15.80 -18.82 -17.03
C LYS A 129 16.48 -17.45 -17.15
N GLY A 130 15.72 -16.36 -16.96
CA GLY A 130 16.21 -15.00 -17.12
C GLY A 130 16.94 -14.46 -15.89
N PRO A 131 17.73 -13.37 -16.05
CA PRO A 131 18.50 -12.76 -14.96
C PRO A 131 17.64 -12.11 -13.87
N TYR A 132 16.35 -11.92 -14.13
CA TYR A 132 15.35 -11.38 -13.19
C TYR A 132 14.53 -12.48 -12.48
N ASN A 133 14.84 -13.76 -12.69
CA ASN A 133 14.15 -14.84 -12.00
C ASN A 133 14.40 -14.75 -10.48
N PRO A 134 13.35 -14.71 -9.63
CA PRO A 134 13.52 -14.71 -8.18
C PRO A 134 14.16 -16.01 -7.62
N TRP A 135 14.12 -17.12 -8.37
CA TRP A 135 14.77 -18.39 -7.97
C TRP A 135 16.22 -18.49 -8.45
N GLY A 136 16.61 -17.72 -9.46
CA GLY A 136 18.00 -17.58 -9.91
C GLY A 136 18.57 -16.36 -9.22
N MET A 137 19.17 -16.54 -8.04
CA MET A 137 19.72 -15.51 -7.14
C MET A 137 20.02 -14.15 -7.80
N SER A 138 19.01 -13.31 -7.94
CA SER A 138 19.18 -11.94 -8.40
C SER A 138 19.15 -11.04 -7.18
N MET A 139 20.30 -10.42 -6.92
CA MET A 139 20.66 -9.70 -5.70
C MET A 139 19.96 -8.34 -5.42
N PRO A 140 18.95 -7.78 -6.13
CA PRO A 140 18.40 -6.49 -5.71
C PRO A 140 17.46 -6.56 -4.51
N ASN A 141 16.71 -7.66 -4.35
CA ASN A 141 15.62 -7.73 -3.36
C ASN A 141 16.09 -8.20 -1.97
N THR A 142 17.23 -8.89 -1.90
CA THR A 142 17.87 -9.31 -0.64
C THR A 142 18.33 -8.09 0.18
N PHE A 143 18.87 -7.04 -0.47
CA PHE A 143 19.28 -5.81 0.22
C PHE A 143 18.11 -5.06 0.87
N LYS A 144 16.90 -5.15 0.28
CA LYS A 144 15.69 -4.55 0.85
C LYS A 144 15.10 -5.36 2.01
N LEU A 145 15.26 -6.68 2.00
CA LEU A 145 14.80 -7.55 3.10
C LEU A 145 15.71 -7.47 4.34
N LEU A 146 16.96 -7.04 4.15
CA LEU A 146 17.91 -6.94 5.25
C LEU A 146 17.70 -5.73 6.17
N ARG A 147 16.90 -4.74 5.76
CA ARG A 147 16.67 -3.50 6.52
C ARG A 147 15.18 -3.33 6.81
N ASN A 148 14.82 -2.96 8.03
CA ASN A 148 13.44 -2.53 8.34
C ASN A 148 13.19 -1.10 7.80
N SER A 149 11.95 -0.62 7.88
CA SER A 149 11.56 0.76 7.48
C SER A 149 12.31 1.87 8.22
N ALA A 150 12.97 1.55 9.34
CA ALA A 150 13.88 2.44 10.07
C ALA A 150 15.37 2.29 9.64
N GLY A 151 15.67 1.56 8.57
CA GLY A 151 17.02 1.38 8.02
C GLY A 151 17.92 0.42 8.80
N LYS A 152 17.44 -0.17 9.90
CA LYS A 152 18.22 -1.02 10.80
C LYS A 152 18.40 -2.40 10.18
N ARG A 153 19.66 -2.86 10.07
CA ARG A 153 19.96 -4.19 9.54
C ARG A 153 19.48 -5.25 10.53
N ARG A 154 18.67 -6.21 10.07
CA ARG A 154 18.30 -7.38 10.88
C ARG A 154 19.53 -8.29 10.97
N SER A 155 20.11 -8.48 12.16
CA SER A 155 21.13 -9.50 12.36
C SER A 155 20.47 -10.87 12.31
N LYS A 156 21.20 -11.85 11.77
CA LYS A 156 20.79 -13.25 11.76
C LYS A 156 21.18 -13.90 13.08
#